data_AF-A0A533V093-F1
#
_entry.id   AF-A0A533V093-F1
#
_cell.length_a   1.000
_cell.length_b   1.000
_cell.length_c   1.000
_cell.angle_alpha   90.00
_cell.angle_beta   90.00
_cell.angle_gamma   90.00
#
_symmetry.space_group_name_H-M   'P 1'
#
loop_
_entity.id
_entity.type
_entity.pdbx_description
1 polymer ?
#
loop_
_entity_poly.entity_id
_entity_poly.type
_entity_poly.pdbx_seq_one_letter_code
_entity_poly.pdbx_strand_id
1 'polypeptide(L)'
;MFGSENKKSKWKMEYEDTIYKIYDWNRILAAYFFPKYDLVKTTDIEEDEFIEKLNQSHEKVRGGTILFPMIKLDLLDKEEGLDLDYAIVALEQNVQRIKVWKEWLLQNHGKFAIIGRAIYTSREDRNMLSIALGIDSNIILGEKETLVALSPLLDELHEADLL
;
A
#
# COMPACT_ATOMS: atom_id res chain seq x y z
N MET A 1 -7.69 -35.68 -12.72
CA MET A 1 -8.58 -34.53 -12.45
C MET A 1 -7.91 -33.72 -11.35
N PHE A 2 -7.24 -32.63 -11.70
CA PHE A 2 -6.69 -31.72 -10.70
C PHE A 2 -7.77 -30.68 -10.38
N GLY A 3 -8.42 -30.83 -9.23
CA GLY A 3 -9.24 -29.77 -8.69
C GLY A 3 -8.33 -28.60 -8.39
N SER A 4 -8.53 -27.48 -9.07
CA SER A 4 -7.99 -26.20 -8.66
C SER A 4 -8.65 -25.87 -7.32
N GLU A 5 -7.96 -26.15 -6.22
CA GLU A 5 -8.30 -25.54 -4.94
C GLU A 5 -8.24 -24.02 -5.16
N ASN A 6 -9.41 -23.40 -5.20
CA ASN A 6 -9.54 -21.95 -5.06
C ASN A 6 -8.98 -21.62 -3.66
N LYS A 7 -7.66 -21.42 -3.55
CA LYS A 7 -7.07 -20.72 -2.42
C LYS A 7 -7.78 -19.37 -2.38
N LYS A 8 -8.71 -19.20 -1.43
CA LYS A 8 -9.26 -17.89 -1.10
C LYS A 8 -8.07 -16.96 -0.90
N SER A 9 -8.07 -15.81 -1.56
CA SER A 9 -7.06 -14.79 -1.31
C SER A 9 -7.03 -14.51 0.20
N LYS A 10 -5.83 -14.48 0.78
CA LYS A 10 -5.64 -14.19 2.21
C LYS A 10 -6.01 -12.73 2.54
N TRP A 11 -5.99 -11.89 1.52
CA TRP A 11 -6.27 -10.47 1.59
C TRP A 11 -7.74 -10.18 1.34
N LYS A 12 -8.25 -9.12 1.96
CA LYS A 12 -9.55 -8.53 1.65
C LYS A 12 -9.33 -7.14 1.08
N MET A 13 -10.15 -6.75 0.11
CA MET A 13 -10.17 -5.40 -0.43
C MET A 13 -11.57 -4.82 -0.26
N GLU A 14 -11.65 -3.53 0.08
CA GLU A 14 -12.88 -2.75 0.14
C GLU A 14 -12.65 -1.46 -0.65
N TYR A 15 -13.59 -1.13 -1.53
CA TYR A 15 -13.57 0.13 -2.26
C TYR A 15 -14.43 1.18 -1.53
N GLU A 16 -13.85 2.34 -1.24
CA GLU A 16 -14.50 3.44 -0.51
C GLU A 16 -13.84 4.77 -0.90
N ASP A 17 -14.64 5.82 -1.10
CA ASP A 17 -14.17 7.18 -1.38
C ASP A 17 -13.07 7.26 -2.45
N THR A 18 -13.29 6.63 -3.61
CA THR A 18 -12.35 6.59 -4.76
C THR A 18 -11.05 5.81 -4.54
N ILE A 19 -10.89 5.10 -3.41
CA ILE A 19 -9.68 4.35 -3.09
C ILE A 19 -10.00 2.91 -2.67
N TYR A 20 -8.98 2.05 -2.69
CA TYR A 20 -9.10 0.68 -2.20
C TYR A 20 -8.38 0.52 -0.86
N LYS A 21 -9.09 0.09 0.17
CA LYS A 21 -8.54 -0.36 1.45
C LYS A 21 -8.19 -1.83 1.35
N ILE A 22 -7.01 -2.22 1.80
CA ILE A 22 -6.49 -3.59 1.75
C ILE A 22 -6.27 -4.08 3.17
N TYR A 23 -6.86 -5.22 3.52
CA TYR A 23 -6.79 -5.82 4.84
C TYR A 23 -6.13 -7.20 4.79
N ASP A 24 -5.39 -7.51 5.85
CA ASP A 24 -4.81 -8.83 6.07
C ASP A 24 -5.88 -9.88 6.49
N TRP A 25 -5.44 -11.11 6.77
CA TRP A 25 -6.31 -12.20 7.20
C TRP A 25 -6.95 -11.97 8.58
N ASN A 26 -6.38 -11.09 9.40
CA ASN A 26 -6.92 -10.68 10.69
C ASN A 26 -7.91 -9.49 10.57
N ARG A 27 -8.17 -9.02 9.34
CA ARG A 27 -8.95 -7.80 9.04
C ARG A 27 -8.30 -6.52 9.58
N ILE A 28 -6.98 -6.54 9.75
CA ILE A 28 -6.19 -5.36 10.05
C ILE A 28 -5.86 -4.67 8.74
N LEU A 29 -6.05 -3.36 8.69
CA LEU A 29 -5.73 -2.54 7.52
C LEU A 29 -4.22 -2.61 7.27
N ALA A 30 -3.85 -3.17 6.13
CA ALA A 30 -2.47 -3.39 5.70
C ALA A 30 -1.99 -2.32 4.72
N ALA A 31 -2.88 -1.80 3.87
CA ALA A 31 -2.50 -0.79 2.88
C ALA A 31 -3.70 -0.03 2.32
N TYR A 32 -3.42 1.09 1.65
CA TYR A 32 -4.34 1.77 0.74
C TYR A 32 -3.79 1.74 -0.67
N PHE A 33 -4.64 1.50 -1.66
CA PHE A 33 -4.30 1.66 -3.07
C PHE A 33 -5.11 2.80 -3.69
N PHE A 34 -4.39 3.70 -4.35
CA PHE A 34 -4.87 4.89 -5.03
C PHE A 34 -4.67 4.69 -6.53
N PRO A 35 -5.69 4.22 -7.27
CA PRO A 35 -5.56 4.00 -8.71
C PRO A 35 -5.29 5.31 -9.44
N LYS A 36 -4.56 5.22 -10.55
CA LYS A 36 -4.33 6.37 -11.42
C LYS A 36 -5.44 6.46 -12.46
N TYR A 37 -6.54 7.15 -12.13
CA TYR A 37 -7.72 7.25 -12.99
C TYR A 37 -7.55 8.04 -14.30
N ASP A 38 -6.36 8.63 -14.56
CA ASP A 38 -6.03 9.40 -15.77
C ASP A 38 -7.16 10.35 -16.22
N LEU A 39 -7.65 11.16 -15.27
CA LEU A 39 -8.77 12.08 -15.48
C LEU A 39 -8.46 13.05 -16.63
N VAL A 40 -9.20 12.93 -17.73
CA VAL A 40 -9.18 13.93 -18.80
C VAL A 40 -10.10 15.07 -18.35
N LYS A 41 -9.55 16.28 -18.17
CA LYS A 41 -10.24 17.51 -17.69
C LYS A 41 -11.43 18.00 -18.55
N THR A 42 -12.00 17.17 -19.41
CA THR A 42 -12.98 17.57 -20.43
C THR A 42 -14.43 17.26 -20.06
N THR A 43 -14.70 16.71 -18.87
CA THR A 43 -16.07 16.32 -18.47
C THR A 43 -16.65 17.31 -17.46
N ASP A 44 -17.87 17.81 -17.73
CA ASP A 44 -18.69 18.60 -16.79
C ASP A 44 -19.22 17.78 -15.59
N ILE A 45 -18.71 16.55 -15.40
CA ILE A 45 -19.09 15.60 -14.35
C ILE A 45 -18.14 15.80 -13.17
N GLU A 46 -18.66 15.74 -11.95
CA GLU A 46 -17.83 15.73 -10.74
C GLU A 46 -16.83 14.57 -10.78
N GLU A 47 -15.58 14.82 -10.38
CA GLU A 47 -14.48 13.84 -10.51
C GLU A 47 -14.82 12.51 -9.84
N ASP A 48 -15.43 12.55 -8.66
CA ASP A 48 -15.83 11.36 -7.90
C ASP A 48 -16.89 10.54 -8.65
N GLU A 49 -17.92 11.18 -9.23
CA GLU A 49 -18.94 10.48 -10.02
C GLU A 49 -18.34 9.81 -11.27
N PHE A 50 -17.35 10.45 -11.90
CA PHE A 50 -16.62 9.86 -13.02
C PHE A 50 -15.80 8.64 -12.58
N ILE A 51 -15.07 8.74 -11.46
CA ILE A 51 -14.30 7.64 -10.90
C ILE A 51 -15.20 6.45 -10.55
N GLU A 52 -16.36 6.71 -9.95
CA GLU A 52 -17.35 5.67 -9.65
C GLU A 52 -17.80 4.92 -10.90
N LYS A 53 -18.04 5.64 -12.01
CA LYS A 53 -18.40 5.02 -13.30
C LYS A 53 -17.27 4.15 -13.86
N LEU A 54 -16.01 4.59 -13.75
CA LEU A 54 -14.86 3.77 -14.15
C LEU A 54 -14.77 2.49 -13.33
N ASN A 55 -15.01 2.58 -12.01
CA ASN A 55 -14.98 1.43 -11.11
C ASN A 55 -16.09 0.43 -11.41
N GLN A 56 -17.33 0.91 -11.53
CA GLN A 56 -18.50 0.09 -11.84
C GLN A 56 -18.40 -0.61 -13.20
N SER A 57 -17.72 0.03 -14.15
CA SER A 57 -17.49 -0.52 -15.49
C SER A 57 -16.23 -1.41 -15.57
N HIS A 58 -15.52 -1.60 -14.45
CA HIS A 58 -14.25 -2.34 -14.39
C HIS A 58 -13.25 -1.85 -15.45
N GLU A 59 -13.12 -0.53 -15.59
CA GLU A 59 -12.22 0.07 -16.57
C GLU A 59 -10.76 -0.22 -16.23
N LYS A 60 -9.90 -0.10 -17.25
CA LYS A 60 -8.46 -0.29 -17.09
C LYS A 60 -7.78 1.02 -16.75
N VAL A 61 -6.94 0.99 -15.72
CA VAL A 61 -6.05 2.09 -15.36
C VAL A 61 -4.59 1.67 -15.51
N ARG A 62 -3.72 2.65 -15.79
CA ARG A 62 -2.27 2.43 -15.81
C ARG A 62 -1.71 2.72 -14.42
N GLY A 63 -1.83 1.72 -13.57
CA GLY A 63 -1.17 1.68 -12.28
C GLY A 63 -1.83 2.54 -11.22
N GLY A 64 -1.03 2.96 -10.24
CA GLY A 64 -1.48 3.72 -9.09
C GLY A 64 -0.41 3.82 -8.02
N THR A 65 -0.77 4.36 -6.87
CA THR A 65 0.11 4.40 -5.69
C THR A 65 -0.44 3.48 -4.62
N ILE A 66 0.38 2.58 -4.08
CA ILE A 66 0.05 1.83 -2.87
C ILE A 66 0.78 2.44 -1.68
N LEU A 67 0.06 2.68 -0.59
CA LEU A 67 0.57 3.27 0.65
C LEU A 67 0.53 2.21 1.76
N PHE A 68 1.71 1.90 2.31
CA PHE A 68 1.87 0.96 3.41
C PHE A 68 2.29 1.68 4.69
N PRO A 69 1.82 1.24 5.88
CA PRO A 69 2.52 1.55 7.12
C PRO A 69 3.92 0.93 7.05
N MET A 70 4.95 1.71 7.35
CA MET A 70 6.34 1.28 7.16
C MET A 70 7.03 1.03 8.51
N ILE A 71 7.00 2.04 9.38
CA ILE A 71 7.76 2.09 10.63
C ILE A 71 6.97 2.87 11.66
N LYS A 72 6.90 2.35 12.89
CA LYS A 72 6.49 3.10 14.07
C LYS A 72 7.76 3.58 14.79
N LEU A 73 7.95 4.88 14.88
CA LEU A 73 9.18 5.48 15.41
C LEU A 73 9.30 5.26 16.92
N ASP A 74 8.18 5.23 17.63
CA ASP A 74 8.07 5.14 19.10
C ASP A 74 8.84 6.20 19.88
N LEU A 75 9.13 7.33 19.23
CA LEU A 75 9.92 8.44 19.74
C LEU A 75 9.14 9.75 19.83
N LEU A 76 7.99 9.83 19.18
CA LEU A 76 7.18 11.04 19.09
C LEU A 76 5.96 10.96 20.02
N ASP A 77 5.34 12.13 20.24
CA ASP A 77 4.10 12.30 21.04
C ASP A 77 4.17 11.71 22.45
N LYS A 78 5.31 11.88 23.14
CA LYS A 78 5.51 11.47 24.54
C LYS A 78 5.19 12.62 25.48
N GLU A 79 4.40 12.34 26.52
CA GLU A 79 4.09 13.31 27.59
C GLU A 79 5.28 13.54 28.53
N GLU A 80 6.08 12.49 28.74
CA GLU A 80 7.29 12.50 29.56
C GLU A 80 8.56 12.37 28.71
N GLY A 81 9.69 12.79 29.27
CA GLY A 81 11.00 12.62 28.63
C GLY A 81 11.35 11.14 28.45
N LEU A 82 11.90 10.79 27.29
CA LEU A 82 12.40 9.45 27.03
C LEU A 82 13.80 9.27 27.63
N ASP A 83 14.07 8.06 28.12
CA ASP A 83 15.42 7.64 28.45
C ASP A 83 16.33 7.69 27.21
N LEU A 84 17.57 8.12 27.40
CA LEU A 84 18.52 8.31 26.30
C LEU A 84 18.88 6.99 25.63
N ASP A 85 19.11 5.93 26.39
CA ASP A 85 19.49 4.62 25.86
C ASP A 85 18.32 4.00 25.09
N TYR A 86 17.10 4.17 25.60
CA TYR A 86 15.89 3.81 24.85
C TYR A 86 15.80 4.53 23.51
N ALA A 87 16.03 5.85 23.50
CA ALA A 87 15.94 6.65 22.28
C ALA A 87 16.96 6.20 21.22
N ILE A 88 18.19 5.88 21.64
CA ILE A 88 19.24 5.34 20.76
C ILE A 88 18.80 4.01 20.15
N VAL A 89 18.35 3.06 20.99
CA VAL A 89 17.94 1.73 20.53
C VAL A 89 16.78 1.82 19.52
N ALA A 90 15.78 2.65 19.80
CA ALA A 90 14.64 2.84 18.90
C ALA A 90 15.10 3.43 17.55
N LEU A 91 15.97 4.45 17.54
CA LEU A 91 16.51 5.01 16.31
C LEU A 91 17.31 3.98 15.50
N GLU A 92 18.14 3.18 16.16
CA GLU A 92 18.92 2.13 15.48
C GLU A 92 18.02 1.08 14.84
N GLN A 93 16.99 0.60 15.55
CA GLN A 93 16.02 -0.34 15.03
C GLN A 93 15.27 0.21 13.81
N ASN A 94 14.82 1.47 13.89
CA ASN A 94 14.17 2.17 12.78
C ASN A 94 15.09 2.27 11.56
N VAL A 95 16.36 2.62 11.75
CA VAL A 95 17.36 2.65 10.66
C VAL A 95 17.53 1.27 10.03
N GLN A 96 17.61 0.20 10.83
CA GLN A 96 17.70 -1.15 10.29
C GLN A 96 16.46 -1.52 9.48
N ARG A 97 15.26 -1.20 9.97
CA ARG A 97 14.01 -1.44 9.24
C ARG A 97 13.96 -0.71 7.89
N ILE A 98 14.41 0.54 7.83
CA ILE A 98 14.52 1.29 6.56
C ILE A 98 15.49 0.61 5.59
N LYS A 99 16.61 0.09 6.11
CA LYS A 99 17.59 -0.62 5.26
C LYS A 99 17.00 -1.89 4.65
N VAL A 100 16.23 -2.68 5.41
CA VAL A 100 15.55 -3.87 4.87
C VAL A 100 14.57 -3.49 3.76
N TRP A 101 13.74 -2.46 3.97
CA TRP A 101 12.88 -1.92 2.91
C TRP A 101 13.66 -1.48 1.67
N LYS A 102 14.76 -0.75 1.85
CA LYS A 102 15.62 -0.28 0.75
C LYS A 102 16.21 -1.45 -0.04
N GLU A 103 16.77 -2.45 0.64
CA GLU A 103 17.34 -3.67 0.06
C GLU A 103 16.28 -4.41 -0.78
N TRP A 104 15.12 -4.68 -0.19
CA TRP A 104 14.03 -5.37 -0.85
C TRP A 104 13.57 -4.63 -2.11
N LEU A 105 13.39 -3.31 -2.03
CA LEU A 105 13.00 -2.49 -3.18
C LEU A 105 14.07 -2.50 -4.29
N LEU A 106 15.35 -2.46 -3.94
CA LEU A 106 16.43 -2.53 -4.94
C LEU A 106 16.41 -3.86 -5.69
N GLN A 107 16.10 -4.96 -5.01
CA GLN A 107 16.05 -6.29 -5.61
C GLN A 107 14.76 -6.53 -6.42
N ASN A 108 13.63 -5.94 -6.00
CA ASN A 108 12.31 -6.32 -6.51
C ASN A 108 11.57 -5.25 -7.33
N HIS A 109 12.05 -4.01 -7.40
CA HIS A 109 11.33 -2.93 -8.10
C HIS A 109 10.97 -3.27 -9.56
N GLY A 110 11.89 -3.90 -10.31
CA GLY A 110 11.62 -4.32 -11.69
C GLY A 110 10.56 -5.42 -11.80
N LYS A 111 10.58 -6.39 -10.87
CA LYS A 111 9.62 -7.52 -10.82
C LYS A 111 8.18 -7.03 -10.63
N PHE A 112 7.99 -5.97 -9.84
CA PHE A 112 6.67 -5.44 -9.50
C PHE A 112 6.35 -4.09 -10.17
N ALA A 113 7.13 -3.69 -11.18
CA ALA A 113 6.97 -2.42 -11.90
C ALA A 113 6.87 -1.19 -10.97
N ILE A 114 7.67 -1.16 -9.91
CA ILE A 114 7.72 -0.05 -8.95
C ILE A 114 8.58 1.07 -9.56
N ILE A 115 7.94 2.20 -9.87
CA ILE A 115 8.58 3.35 -10.54
C ILE A 115 8.79 4.56 -9.61
N GLY A 116 8.15 4.57 -8.44
CA GLY A 116 8.24 5.65 -7.46
C GLY A 116 8.30 5.10 -6.04
N ARG A 117 9.04 5.79 -5.17
CA ARG A 117 9.13 5.50 -3.74
C ARG A 117 9.24 6.80 -2.96
N ALA A 118 8.34 7.01 -2.03
CA ALA A 118 8.35 8.18 -1.15
C ALA A 118 7.93 7.77 0.26
N ILE A 119 8.51 8.42 1.26
CA ILE A 119 8.17 8.21 2.67
C ILE A 119 7.40 9.44 3.15
N TYR A 120 6.30 9.22 3.85
CA TYR A 120 5.45 10.26 4.42
C TYR A 120 5.21 9.97 5.89
N THR A 121 5.01 11.01 6.69
CA THR A 121 4.40 10.86 8.01
C THR A 121 2.94 10.46 7.84
N SER A 122 2.48 9.46 8.59
CA SER A 122 1.06 9.12 8.62
C SER A 122 0.25 10.31 9.14
N ARG A 123 -0.92 10.54 8.54
CA ARG A 123 -1.81 11.64 8.96
C ARG A 123 -2.49 11.35 10.30
N GLU A 124 -2.78 10.08 10.56
CA GLU A 124 -3.52 9.64 11.76
C GLU A 124 -2.59 9.31 12.92
N ASP A 125 -1.33 8.94 12.64
CA ASP A 125 -0.31 8.63 13.64
C ASP A 125 0.98 9.35 13.28
N ARG A 126 1.28 10.47 13.96
CA ARG A 126 2.49 11.26 13.71
C ARG A 126 3.76 10.51 14.08
N ASN A 127 3.65 9.48 14.92
CA ASN A 127 4.74 8.60 15.30
C ASN A 127 4.93 7.45 14.30
N MET A 128 4.19 7.41 13.20
CA MET A 128 4.32 6.41 12.14
C MET A 128 4.77 7.03 10.82
N LEU A 129 5.74 6.38 10.17
CA LEU A 129 6.09 6.62 8.78
C LEU A 129 5.38 5.60 7.88
N SER A 130 4.92 6.06 6.73
CA SER A 130 4.33 5.27 5.66
C SER A 130 5.20 5.36 4.42
N ILE A 131 5.21 4.29 3.63
CA ILE A 131 5.89 4.25 2.33
C ILE A 131 4.87 4.16 1.21
N ALA A 132 4.98 5.07 0.25
CA ALA A 132 4.20 5.10 -0.97
C ALA A 132 5.02 4.51 -2.11
N LEU A 133 4.49 3.47 -2.76
CA LEU A 133 5.08 2.84 -3.94
C LEU A 133 4.20 3.13 -5.16
N GLY A 134 4.79 3.76 -6.17
CA GLY A 134 4.13 3.95 -7.47
C GLY A 134 4.28 2.70 -8.31
N ILE A 135 3.16 2.10 -8.73
CA ILE A 135 3.08 0.90 -9.55
C ILE A 135 2.74 1.31 -10.99
N ASP A 136 3.53 0.89 -11.98
CA ASP A 136 3.23 1.07 -13.41
C ASP A 136 2.81 -0.26 -14.04
N SER A 137 1.58 -0.68 -13.79
CA SER A 137 1.01 -1.91 -14.35
C SER A 137 -0.42 -1.69 -14.82
N ASN A 138 -0.88 -2.48 -15.79
CA ASN A 138 -2.28 -2.43 -16.21
C ASN A 138 -3.16 -3.11 -15.15
N ILE A 139 -4.03 -2.33 -14.51
CA ILE A 139 -4.93 -2.80 -13.46
C ILE A 139 -6.36 -2.63 -13.94
N ILE A 140 -7.15 -3.69 -13.83
CA ILE A 140 -8.60 -3.63 -14.03
C ILE A 140 -9.21 -3.21 -12.70
N LEU A 141 -9.98 -2.12 -12.69
CA LEU A 141 -10.69 -1.65 -11.51
C LEU A 141 -11.73 -2.69 -11.07
N GLY A 142 -12.03 -2.69 -9.78
CA GLY A 142 -12.89 -3.63 -9.08
C GLY A 142 -12.12 -4.29 -7.95
N GLU A 143 -12.75 -4.49 -6.79
CA GLU A 143 -12.09 -5.02 -5.60
C GLU A 143 -11.38 -6.36 -5.86
N LYS A 144 -12.03 -7.27 -6.57
CA LYS A 144 -11.48 -8.59 -6.87
C LYS A 144 -10.33 -8.51 -7.87
N GLU A 145 -10.52 -7.78 -8.96
CA GLU A 145 -9.57 -7.66 -10.07
C GLU A 145 -8.32 -6.90 -9.62
N THR A 146 -8.51 -5.78 -8.92
CA THR A 146 -7.44 -4.98 -8.33
C THR A 146 -6.68 -5.82 -7.30
N LEU A 147 -7.37 -6.56 -6.44
CA LEU A 147 -6.70 -7.41 -5.47
C LEU A 147 -5.88 -8.53 -6.13
N VAL A 148 -6.39 -9.17 -7.18
CA VAL A 148 -5.63 -10.17 -7.94
C VAL A 148 -4.36 -9.56 -8.54
N ALA A 149 -4.43 -8.33 -9.05
CA ALA A 149 -3.27 -7.65 -9.61
C ALA A 149 -2.21 -7.31 -8.55
N LEU A 150 -2.63 -6.95 -7.33
CA LEU A 150 -1.73 -6.53 -6.25
C LEU A 150 -1.27 -7.68 -5.34
N SER A 151 -1.99 -8.81 -5.30
CA SER A 151 -1.69 -9.94 -4.39
C SER A 151 -0.24 -10.43 -4.49
N PRO A 152 0.39 -10.56 -5.68
CA PRO A 152 1.79 -10.99 -5.76
C PRO A 152 2.77 -10.06 -5.02
N LEU A 153 2.53 -8.75 -5.07
CA LEU A 153 3.33 -7.77 -4.33
C LEU A 153 3.07 -7.89 -2.82
N LEU A 154 1.80 -8.00 -2.42
CA LEU A 154 1.39 -8.11 -1.02
C LEU A 154 1.96 -9.38 -0.36
N ASP A 155 1.86 -10.52 -1.06
CA ASP A 155 2.37 -11.80 -0.57
C ASP A 155 3.89 -11.76 -0.36
N GLU A 156 4.65 -11.18 -1.29
CA GLU A 156 6.11 -11.11 -1.18
C GLU A 156 6.61 -10.09 -0.15
N LEU A 157 5.86 -9.00 0.05
CA LEU A 157 6.14 -8.09 1.16
C LEU A 157 5.87 -8.77 2.51
N HIS A 158 4.79 -9.55 2.61
CA HIS A 158 4.48 -10.30 3.82
C HIS A 158 5.52 -11.40 4.09
N GLU A 159 5.92 -12.17 3.08
CA GLU A 159 6.97 -13.20 3.21
C GLU A 159 8.35 -12.61 3.57
N ALA A 160 8.59 -11.34 3.25
CA ALA A 160 9.79 -10.60 3.63
C ALA A 160 9.68 -9.92 5.02
N ASP A 161 8.63 -10.21 5.79
CA ASP A 161 8.29 -9.57 7.07
C ASP A 161 8.16 -8.03 6.95
N LEU A 162 7.85 -7.50 5.76
CA LEU A 162 7.65 -6.06 5.53
C LEU A 162 6.21 -5.60 5.81
N LEU A 163 5.27 -6.55 5.82
CA LEU A 163 3.85 -6.40 6.18
C LEU A 163 3.41 -7.43 7.22
#